data_AF-V4KR04-F1
#
_entry.id   AF-V4KR04-F1
#
_cell.length_a   1.000
_cell.length_b   1.000
_cell.length_c   1.000
_cell.angle_alpha   90.00
_cell.angle_beta   90.00
_cell.angle_gamma   90.00
#
_symmetry.space_group_name_H-M   'P 1'
#
loop_
_entity.id
_entity.type
_entity.pdbx_description
1 polymer ?
#
loop_
_entity_poly.entity_id
_entity_poly.type
_entity_poly.pdbx_seq_one_letter_code
_entity_poly.pdbx_strand_id
1 'polypeptide(L)'
;MDLKSPEFIIDQPLHILGFVFEELTATRVSGHLTVTDKCCQPFKVLHGGISALIAEALASLGAGIASDYKRVVGIHISIHHIRPAVLGDSIFAESFPVFVGQKYSCT
;
A
#
# COMPACT_ATOMS: atom_id res chain seq x y z
N MET A 1 9.35 -4.30 -18.83
CA MET A 1 8.53 -4.95 -17.80
C MET A 1 7.18 -4.26 -17.82
N ASP A 2 6.17 -4.88 -18.42
CA ASP A 2 4.83 -4.30 -18.52
C ASP A 2 4.05 -4.57 -17.23
N LEU A 3 4.05 -3.59 -16.33
CA LEU A 3 3.34 -3.58 -15.04
C LEU A 3 1.80 -3.68 -15.17
N LYS A 4 1.28 -3.71 -16.41
CA LYS A 4 -0.15 -3.74 -16.75
C LYS A 4 -0.65 -5.12 -17.19
N SER A 5 0.22 -6.14 -17.31
CA SER A 5 -0.23 -7.49 -17.63
C SER A 5 -0.98 -8.09 -16.43
N PRO A 6 -2.17 -8.68 -16.60
CA PRO A 6 -2.98 -9.24 -15.51
C PRO A 6 -2.33 -10.41 -14.76
N GLU A 7 -1.21 -10.94 -15.27
CA GLU A 7 -0.42 -12.00 -14.65
C GLU A 7 0.71 -11.49 -13.74
N PHE A 8 0.96 -10.17 -13.71
CA PHE A 8 2.02 -9.59 -12.88
C PHE A 8 1.50 -9.23 -11.49
N ILE A 9 1.65 -10.16 -10.56
CA ILE A 9 1.32 -9.95 -9.15
C ILE A 9 2.45 -9.17 -8.49
N ILE A 10 2.22 -7.87 -8.24
CA ILE A 10 3.18 -6.98 -7.58
C ILE A 10 3.26 -7.29 -6.08
N ASP A 11 2.10 -7.42 -5.44
CA ASP A 11 1.96 -7.71 -4.02
C ASP A 11 0.82 -8.72 -3.83
N GLN A 12 1.17 -9.93 -3.40
CA GLN A 12 0.22 -11.04 -3.27
C GLN A 12 -0.88 -10.76 -2.23
N PRO A 13 -0.57 -10.27 -1.01
CA PRO A 13 -1.61 -9.88 -0.05
C PRO A 13 -2.62 -8.87 -0.59
N LEU A 14 -2.15 -7.80 -1.22
CA LEU A 14 -3.02 -6.77 -1.79
C LEU A 14 -3.83 -7.28 -2.98
N HIS A 15 -3.25 -8.14 -3.81
CA HIS A 15 -3.97 -8.79 -4.92
C HIS A 15 -5.15 -9.64 -4.42
N ILE A 16 -4.96 -10.43 -3.36
CA ILE A 16 -6.03 -11.26 -2.76
C ILE A 16 -7.19 -10.39 -2.24
N LEU A 17 -6.87 -9.22 -1.69
CA LEU A 17 -7.84 -8.27 -1.18
C LEU A 17 -8.55 -7.48 -2.30
N GLY A 18 -8.05 -7.54 -3.54
CA GLY A 18 -8.61 -6.82 -4.69
C GLY A 18 -8.17 -5.37 -4.78
N PHE A 19 -6.98 -5.04 -4.25
CA PHE A 19 -6.38 -3.73 -4.46
C PHE A 19 -5.92 -3.57 -5.91
N VAL A 20 -6.21 -2.41 -6.50
CA VAL A 20 -5.84 -2.08 -7.88
C VAL A 20 -4.84 -0.94 -7.85
N PHE A 21 -3.62 -1.20 -8.31
CA PHE A 21 -2.59 -0.16 -8.48
C PHE A 21 -2.89 0.70 -9.71
N GLU A 22 -2.65 2.01 -9.58
CA GLU A 22 -2.86 3.00 -10.64
C GLU A 22 -1.57 3.67 -11.07
N GLU A 23 -0.74 4.07 -10.10
CA GLU A 23 0.55 4.72 -10.33
C GLU A 23 1.64 4.01 -9.54
N LEU A 24 2.77 3.75 -10.20
CA LEU A 24 3.94 3.08 -9.63
C LEU A 24 5.19 3.82 -10.08
N THR A 25 5.59 4.85 -9.34
CA THR A 25 6.80 5.63 -9.63
C THR A 25 7.64 5.82 -8.37
N ALA A 26 8.87 6.28 -8.54
CA ALA A 26 9.76 6.63 -7.42
C ALA A 26 9.19 7.77 -6.55
N THR A 27 8.31 8.60 -7.10
CA THR A 27 7.77 9.80 -6.44
C THR A 27 6.35 9.62 -5.94
N ARG A 28 5.62 8.65 -6.45
CA ARG A 28 4.23 8.39 -6.07
C ARG A 28 3.84 6.96 -6.39
N VAL A 29 3.19 6.33 -5.42
CA VAL A 29 2.53 5.03 -5.59
C VAL A 29 1.10 5.18 -5.15
N SER A 30 0.13 4.81 -5.99
CA SER A 30 -1.29 4.96 -5.67
C SER A 30 -2.15 3.82 -6.19
N GLY A 31 -3.35 3.72 -5.65
CA GLY A 31 -4.35 2.76 -6.08
C GLY A 31 -5.63 2.82 -5.25
N HIS A 32 -6.54 1.90 -5.54
CA HIS A 32 -7.83 1.83 -4.88
C HIS A 32 -8.15 0.42 -4.34
N LEU A 33 -8.92 0.39 -3.26
CA LEU A 33 -9.53 -0.83 -2.71
C LEU A 33 -11.04 -0.61 -2.57
N THR A 34 -11.83 -1.50 -3.16
CA THR A 34 -13.24 -1.60 -2.80
C THR A 34 -13.40 -2.42 -1.53
N VAL A 35 -14.09 -1.87 -0.53
CA VAL A 35 -14.32 -2.55 0.75
C VAL A 35 -15.29 -3.71 0.53
N THR A 36 -14.77 -4.93 0.66
CA THR A 36 -15.54 -6.18 0.60
C THR A 36 -15.46 -6.91 1.93
N ASP A 37 -16.25 -7.98 2.10
CA ASP A 37 -16.21 -8.81 3.31
C ASP A 37 -14.82 -9.37 3.62
N LYS A 38 -13.97 -9.56 2.60
CA LYS A 38 -12.58 -10.05 2.75
C LYS A 38 -11.68 -9.07 3.50
N CYS A 39 -11.99 -7.78 3.48
CA CYS A 39 -11.19 -6.74 4.12
C CYS A 39 -11.89 -6.06 5.30
N CYS A 40 -13.05 -6.57 5.73
CA CYS A 40 -13.79 -6.04 6.85
C CYS A 40 -13.41 -6.71 8.16
N GLN A 41 -13.45 -5.95 9.24
CA GLN A 41 -13.55 -6.50 10.59
C GLN A 41 -15.01 -6.95 10.88
N PRO A 42 -15.29 -7.68 11.99
CA PRO A 42 -16.61 -8.22 12.29
C PRO A 42 -17.77 -7.20 12.26
N PHE A 43 -17.47 -5.92 12.45
CA PHE A 43 -18.44 -4.80 12.41
C PHE A 43 -18.71 -4.22 11.02
N LYS A 44 -18.34 -4.92 9.94
CA LYS A 44 -18.59 -4.52 8.53
C LYS A 44 -17.98 -3.16 8.13
N VAL A 45 -16.88 -2.80 8.79
CA VAL A 45 -16.01 -1.69 8.41
C VAL A 45 -14.63 -2.22 8.05
N LEU A 46 -13.86 -1.47 7.27
CA LEU A 46 -12.49 -1.84 6.90
C LEU A 46 -11.66 -2.20 8.15
N HIS A 47 -10.96 -3.33 8.09
CA HIS A 47 -10.05 -3.73 9.15
C HIS A 47 -8.84 -2.78 9.20
N GLY A 48 -8.53 -2.25 10.39
CA GLY A 48 -7.46 -1.26 10.51
C GLY A 48 -6.07 -1.75 10.08
N GLY A 49 -5.80 -3.05 10.28
CA GLY A 49 -4.59 -3.71 9.79
C GLY A 49 -4.48 -3.79 8.26
N ILE A 50 -5.59 -3.68 7.53
CA ILE A 50 -5.56 -3.64 6.06
C ILE A 50 -5.16 -2.25 5.57
N SER A 51 -5.62 -1.19 6.24
CA SER A 51 -5.06 0.14 6.01
C SER A 51 -3.55 0.15 6.23
N ALA A 52 -3.07 -0.60 7.25
CA ALA A 52 -1.65 -0.76 7.51
C ALA A 52 -0.89 -1.51 6.44
N LEU A 53 -1.44 -2.63 5.98
CA LEU A 53 -0.89 -3.40 4.88
C LEU A 53 -0.76 -2.54 3.61
N ILE A 54 -1.81 -1.79 3.24
CA ILE A 54 -1.79 -0.90 2.07
C ILE A 54 -0.70 0.15 2.22
N ALA A 55 -0.64 0.85 3.36
CA ALA A 55 0.35 1.89 3.59
C ALA A 55 1.79 1.35 3.51
N GLU A 56 2.07 0.21 4.15
CA GLU A 56 3.38 -0.45 4.11
C GLU A 56 3.78 -0.88 2.69
N ALA A 57 2.84 -1.49 1.96
CA ALA A 57 3.09 -1.98 0.61
C ALA A 57 3.37 -0.83 -0.38
N LEU A 58 2.57 0.24 -0.35
CA LEU A 58 2.78 1.41 -1.22
C LEU A 58 4.13 2.07 -0.94
N ALA A 59 4.47 2.28 0.35
CA ALA A 59 5.74 2.88 0.74
C ALA A 59 6.94 2.00 0.35
N SER A 60 6.85 0.68 0.57
CA SER A 60 7.90 -0.28 0.20
C SER A 60 8.13 -0.35 -1.30
N LEU A 61 7.06 -0.35 -2.10
CA LEU A 61 7.15 -0.32 -3.56
C LEU A 61 7.81 0.98 -4.05
N GLY A 62 7.38 2.13 -3.52
CA GLY A 62 7.96 3.43 -3.87
C GLY A 62 9.45 3.50 -3.54
N ALA A 63 9.84 3.04 -2.35
CA ALA A 63 11.23 2.96 -1.95
C ALA A 63 12.05 1.96 -2.78
N GLY A 64 11.46 0.82 -3.14
CA GLY A 64 12.05 -0.15 -4.07
C GLY A 64 12.36 0.49 -5.42
N ILE A 65 11.40 1.19 -6.03
CA ILE A 65 11.59 1.89 -7.32
C ILE A 65 12.63 3.01 -7.17
N ALA A 66 12.55 3.82 -6.12
CA ALA A 66 13.48 4.93 -5.88
C ALA A 66 14.92 4.48 -5.60
N SER A 67 15.11 3.25 -5.14
CA SER A 67 16.42 2.67 -4.84
C SER A 67 17.03 1.84 -5.96
N ASP A 68 16.43 1.86 -7.15
CA ASP A 68 16.80 0.99 -8.29
C ASP A 68 16.69 -0.50 -7.91
N TYR A 69 15.57 -0.87 -7.29
CA TYR A 69 15.21 -2.23 -6.87
C TYR A 69 16.21 -2.90 -5.91
N LYS A 70 16.90 -2.10 -5.10
CA LYS A 70 17.68 -2.62 -3.97
C LYS A 70 16.75 -3.18 -2.89
N ARG A 71 17.32 -4.02 -2.02
CA ARG A 71 16.58 -4.56 -0.88
C ARG A 71 16.21 -3.44 0.08
N VAL A 72 14.90 -3.20 0.21
CA VAL A 72 14.30 -2.28 1.19
C VAL A 72 13.53 -3.09 2.22
N VAL A 73 13.53 -2.64 3.47
CA VAL A 73 12.71 -3.18 4.54
C VAL A 73 12.08 -2.03 5.33
N GLY A 74 10.79 -2.17 5.66
CA GLY A 74 10.14 -1.28 6.61
C GLY A 74 10.74 -1.46 8.00
N ILE A 75 11.03 -0.34 8.67
CA ILE A 75 11.56 -0.32 10.04
C ILE A 75 10.43 -0.04 11.04
N HIS A 76 9.53 0.88 10.67
CA HIS A 76 8.45 1.33 11.53
C HIS A 76 7.31 1.90 10.69
N ILE A 77 6.08 1.60 11.11
CA ILE A 77 4.86 2.16 10.54
C ILE A 77 3.95 2.64 11.68
N SER A 78 3.37 3.83 11.53
CA SER A 78 2.38 4.38 12.45
C SER A 78 1.15 4.84 11.68
N ILE A 79 -0.03 4.47 12.16
CA ILE A 79 -1.30 4.72 11.49
C ILE A 79 -2.36 5.17 12.48
N HIS A 80 -3.17 6.12 12.01
CA HIS A 80 -4.29 6.66 12.75
C HIS A 80 -5.58 6.44 11.96
N HIS A 81 -6.55 5.75 12.56
CA HIS A 81 -7.89 5.55 11.95
C HIS A 81 -8.81 6.70 12.36
N ILE A 82 -8.98 7.68 11.46
CA ILE A 82 -9.76 8.90 11.74
C ILE A 82 -11.26 8.68 11.49
N ARG A 83 -11.61 7.88 10.48
CA ARG A 83 -13.01 7.61 10.10
C ARG A 83 -13.15 6.18 9.60
N PRO A 84 -14.24 5.47 9.95
CA PRO A 84 -14.50 4.16 9.37
C PRO A 84 -14.86 4.27 7.88
N ALA A 85 -14.37 3.31 7.10
CA ALA A 85 -14.88 3.02 5.75
C ALA A 85 -15.77 1.79 5.84
N VAL A 86 -16.97 1.85 5.26
CA VAL A 86 -17.98 0.79 5.35
C VAL A 86 -17.94 -0.13 4.14
N LEU A 87 -18.58 -1.30 4.25
CA LEU A 87 -18.74 -2.23 3.14
C LEU A 87 -19.30 -1.52 1.89
N GLY A 88 -18.65 -1.73 0.75
CA GLY A 88 -19.00 -1.11 -0.54
C GLY A 88 -18.29 0.21 -0.84
N ASP A 89 -17.66 0.85 0.15
CA ASP A 89 -16.88 2.06 -0.10
C ASP A 89 -15.69 1.78 -1.02
N SER A 90 -15.34 2.76 -1.86
CA SER A 90 -14.07 2.76 -2.59
C SER A 90 -13.08 3.63 -1.83
N ILE A 91 -11.93 3.05 -1.48
CA ILE A 91 -10.88 3.72 -0.73
C ILE A 91 -9.73 4.00 -1.69
N PHE A 92 -9.35 5.26 -1.80
CA PHE A 92 -8.11 5.67 -2.46
C PHE A 92 -6.96 5.67 -1.48
N ALA A 93 -5.80 5.16 -1.90
CA ALA A 93 -4.57 5.22 -1.14
C ALA A 93 -3.43 5.71 -2.03
N GLU A 94 -2.60 6.57 -1.47
CA GLU A 94 -1.38 7.04 -2.11
C GLU A 94 -0.24 7.19 -1.10
N SER A 95 0.99 7.07 -1.60
CA SER A 95 2.21 7.28 -0.84
C SER A 95 3.19 8.12 -1.64
N PHE A 96 3.94 8.97 -0.93
CA PHE A 96 4.97 9.83 -1.49
C PHE A 96 6.21 9.74 -0.59
N PRO A 97 7.43 9.71 -1.15
CA PRO A 97 8.64 9.80 -0.35
C PRO A 97 8.77 11.22 0.23
N VAL A 98 8.83 11.33 1.55
CA VAL A 98 9.09 12.62 2.23
C VAL A 98 10.56 12.99 2.18
N PHE A 99 11.44 11.99 2.29
CA PHE A 99 12.88 12.13 2.22
C PHE A 99 13.48 10.88 1.58
N VAL A 100 14.43 11.04 0.66
CA VAL A 100 15.15 9.92 0.03
C VAL A 100 16.62 9.99 0.45
N GLY A 101 16.99 9.15 1.42
CA GLY A 101 18.35 9.03 1.94
C GLY A 101 19.04 7.74 1.51
N GLN A 102 20.38 7.68 1.62
CA GLN A 102 21.14 6.46 1.31
C GLN A 102 21.15 5.43 2.45
N LYS A 103 20.91 5.87 3.70
CA LYS A 103 20.87 5.02 4.91
C LYS A 103 19.96 5.66 5.94
N TYR A 104 18.97 4.92 6.43
CA TYR A 104 18.28 5.24 7.68
C TYR A 104 19.03 4.50 8.79
N SER A 105 19.99 5.18 9.41
CA SER A 105 20.46 4.83 10.76
C SER A 105 19.34 5.23 11.70
N CYS A 106 18.85 4.30 12.52
CA CYS A 106 17.91 4.63 13.58
C CYS A 106 18.50 5.73 14.48
N THR A 107 17.71 6.77 14.72
CA THR A 107 17.67 7.47 16.01
C THR A 107 16.25 7.42 16.48
#